data_AF-E5VJG8-F1
#
_entry.id   AF-E5VJG8-F1
#
_cell.length_a   1.000
_cell.length_b   1.000
_cell.length_c   1.000
_cell.angle_alpha   90.00
_cell.angle_beta   90.00
_cell.angle_gamma   90.00
#
_symmetry.space_group_name_H-M   'P 1'
#
loop_
_entity.id
_entity.type
_entity.pdbx_description
1 polymer ?
#
loop_
_entity_poly.entity_id
_entity_poly.type
_entity_poly.pdbx_seq_one_letter_code
_entity_poly.pdbx_strand_id
1 'polypeptide(L)'
;MVSKRNFFSITIMMFVLLFLFQFSMVIRDRQNTYDVNSNFTTRQKDGKNVWKNKQIDPVAVRTTDRSYALFVGDSSSDMATAVSRWCIYAKWDMAQCRNLEDYQENDKALPGMLILESEKYALGDNLEKLEKLEQKGVIIVFGCLENPKNIEKIRN
;
A
#
# COMPACT_ATOMS: atom_id res chain seq x y z
N MET A 1 63.09 15.19 13.82
CA MET A 1 62.12 15.77 14.78
C MET A 1 61.52 17.03 14.17
N VAL A 2 60.20 17.08 14.01
CA VAL A 2 59.50 18.28 13.50
C VAL A 2 59.56 19.37 14.58
N SER A 3 59.97 20.59 14.22
CA SER A 3 60.03 21.72 15.16
C SER A 3 58.64 22.03 15.73
N LYS A 4 58.54 22.45 17.00
CA LYS A 4 57.28 22.78 17.68
C LYS A 4 56.40 23.75 16.88
N ARG A 5 57.01 24.70 16.13
CA ARG A 5 56.31 25.65 15.27
C ARG A 5 55.68 25.01 14.03
N ASN A 6 56.37 24.05 13.41
CA ASN A 6 55.87 23.33 12.24
C ASN A 6 54.76 22.35 12.64
N PHE A 7 54.89 21.70 13.80
CA PHE A 7 53.82 20.86 14.36
C PHE A 7 52.56 21.68 14.63
N PHE A 8 52.70 22.86 15.25
CA PHE A 8 51.56 23.76 15.52
C PHE A 8 50.86 24.20 14.22
N SER A 9 51.63 24.53 13.17
CA SER A 9 51.06 24.92 11.88
C SER A 9 50.31 23.77 11.20
N ILE A 10 50.82 22.54 11.27
CA ILE A 10 50.15 21.35 10.72
C ILE A 10 48.85 21.07 11.49
N THR A 11 48.88 21.15 12.83
CA THR A 11 47.69 20.94 13.67
C THR A 11 46.60 21.97 13.36
N ILE A 12 46.95 23.25 13.17
CA ILE A 12 45.99 24.28 12.77
C ILE A 12 45.39 23.98 11.39
N MET A 13 46.23 23.64 10.41
CA MET A 13 45.76 23.31 9.06
C MET A 13 44.80 22.11 9.07
N MET A 14 45.12 21.07 9.84
CA MET A 14 44.27 19.90 10.01
C MET A 14 42.95 20.22 10.72
N PHE A 15 42.98 21.10 11.73
CA PHE A 15 41.78 21.57 12.42
C PHE A 15 40.85 22.38 11.50
N VAL A 16 41.42 23.26 10.66
CA VAL A 16 40.65 24.03 9.68
C VAL A 16 40.00 23.11 8.64
N LEU A 17 40.72 22.11 8.14
CA LEU A 17 40.16 21.12 7.21
C LEU A 17 39.04 20.31 7.86
N LEU A 18 39.21 19.88 9.12
CA LEU A 18 38.16 19.19 9.87
C LEU A 18 36.92 20.08 10.03
N PHE A 19 37.12 21.37 10.36
CA PHE A 19 36.03 22.31 10.51
C PHE A 19 35.27 22.53 9.19
N LEU A 20 35.98 22.78 8.09
CA LEU A 20 35.35 22.98 6.78
C LEU A 20 34.59 21.74 6.31
N PHE A 21 35.12 20.53 6.51
CA PHE A 21 34.47 19.31 6.02
C PHE A 21 33.28 18.89 6.90
N GLN A 22 33.44 18.93 8.23
CA GLN A 22 32.41 18.47 9.17
C GLN A 22 31.25 19.47 9.27
N PHE A 23 31.52 20.76 9.42
CA PHE A 23 30.45 21.76 9.57
C PHE A 23 29.69 22.03 8.27
N SER A 24 30.31 21.90 7.10
CA SER A 24 29.60 22.02 5.81
C SER A 24 28.55 20.94 5.62
N MET A 25 28.82 19.69 6.03
CA MET A 25 27.82 18.63 5.99
C MET A 25 26.67 18.90 6.95
N VAL A 26 26.95 19.40 8.16
CA VAL A 26 25.92 19.74 9.16
C VAL A 26 25.01 20.90 8.71
N ILE A 27 25.58 21.95 8.09
CA ILE A 27 24.79 23.08 7.57
C ILE A 27 23.92 22.63 6.39
N ARG A 28 24.47 21.81 5.49
CA ARG A 28 23.70 21.22 4.38
C ARG A 28 22.52 20.40 4.91
N ASP A 29 22.73 19.59 5.94
CA ASP A 29 21.68 18.76 6.52
C ASP A 29 20.58 19.61 7.20
N ARG A 30 20.95 20.71 7.87
CA ARG A 30 20.00 21.66 8.46
C ARG A 30 19.18 22.44 7.42
N GLN A 31 19.76 22.73 6.25
CA GLN A 31 19.07 23.42 5.15
C GLN A 31 18.24 22.48 4.30
N ASN A 32 18.55 21.19 4.32
CA ASN A 32 17.81 20.18 3.61
C ASN A 32 16.44 19.97 4.24
N THR A 33 15.41 20.50 3.60
CA THR A 33 14.02 20.37 4.06
C THR A 33 13.36 19.12 3.45
N TYR A 34 14.05 17.97 3.46
CA TYR A 34 13.50 16.72 2.89
C TYR A 34 12.27 16.21 3.66
N ASP A 35 12.20 16.50 4.96
CA ASP A 35 11.14 16.01 5.84
C ASP A 35 9.95 16.99 5.97
N VAL A 36 9.97 18.13 5.27
CA VAL A 36 8.89 19.11 5.35
C VAL A 36 8.22 19.27 4.00
N ASN A 37 6.99 18.80 3.92
CA ASN A 37 6.12 19.08 2.79
C ASN A 37 5.44 20.44 3.00
N SER A 38 5.93 21.48 2.33
CA SER A 38 5.32 22.83 2.36
C SER A 38 3.91 22.88 1.79
N ASN A 39 3.50 21.87 1.01
CA ASN A 39 2.13 21.70 0.51
C ASN A 39 1.24 20.91 1.49
N PHE A 40 1.74 20.54 2.67
CA PHE A 40 0.95 19.87 3.70
C PHE A 40 0.01 20.87 4.39
N THR A 41 -1.05 21.26 3.70
CA THR A 41 -2.17 21.99 4.29
C THR A 41 -3.11 21.02 5.00
N THR A 42 -3.66 21.42 6.15
CA THR A 42 -4.78 20.70 6.78
C THR A 42 -5.88 20.54 5.73
N ARG A 43 -6.28 19.29 5.44
CA ARG A 43 -7.28 19.00 4.39
C ARG A 43 -8.49 19.93 4.58
N GLN A 44 -8.71 20.84 3.64
CA GLN A 44 -9.97 21.57 3.56
C GLN A 44 -11.05 20.50 3.41
N LYS A 45 -12.16 20.60 4.15
CA LYS A 45 -13.29 19.68 3.96
C LYS A 45 -13.71 19.82 2.50
N ASP A 46 -13.38 18.82 1.68
CA ASP A 46 -13.81 18.77 0.29
C ASP A 46 -15.33 19.03 0.24
N GLY A 47 -15.78 19.79 -0.76
CA GLY A 47 -17.14 20.34 -0.83
C GLY A 47 -18.25 19.29 -0.70
N LYS A 48 -19.51 19.72 -0.56
CA LYS A 48 -20.68 18.84 -0.32
C LYS A 48 -20.84 17.62 -1.26
N ASN A 49 -20.14 17.59 -2.39
CA ASN A 49 -20.21 16.56 -3.43
C ASN A 49 -19.06 15.53 -3.41
N VAL A 50 -18.37 15.37 -2.27
CA VAL A 50 -17.32 14.33 -2.13
C VAL A 50 -17.90 12.95 -2.35
N TRP A 51 -17.31 12.24 -3.31
CA TRP A 51 -17.59 10.83 -3.51
C TRP A 51 -17.19 10.03 -2.26
N LYS A 52 -18.11 9.21 -1.77
CA LYS A 52 -17.87 8.22 -0.72
C LYS A 52 -18.19 6.86 -1.31
N ASN A 53 -17.29 5.90 -1.15
CA ASN A 53 -17.58 4.51 -1.48
C ASN A 53 -18.70 4.02 -0.56
N LYS A 54 -19.64 3.25 -1.12
CA LYS A 54 -20.65 2.57 -0.31
C LYS A 54 -20.11 1.18 0.03
N GLN A 55 -20.29 0.79 1.28
CA GLN A 55 -20.18 -0.61 1.64
C GLN A 55 -21.43 -1.31 1.13
N ILE A 56 -21.24 -2.27 0.23
CA ILE A 56 -22.32 -2.99 -0.44
C ILE A 56 -22.30 -4.46 -0.05
N ASP A 57 -23.49 -5.04 -0.02
CA ASP A 57 -23.68 -6.48 0.06
C ASP A 57 -23.65 -7.07 -1.36
N PRO A 58 -22.71 -7.97 -1.69
CA PRO A 58 -22.62 -8.61 -3.00
C PRO A 58 -23.94 -9.21 -3.52
N VAL A 59 -24.78 -9.75 -2.62
CA VAL A 59 -26.03 -10.42 -3.00
C VAL A 59 -27.10 -9.41 -3.43
N ALA A 60 -27.07 -8.20 -2.87
CA ALA A 60 -28.02 -7.15 -3.18
C ALA A 60 -27.71 -6.39 -4.49
N VAL A 61 -26.54 -6.62 -5.09
CA VAL A 61 -26.11 -5.94 -6.32
C VAL A 61 -26.87 -6.50 -7.52
N ARG A 62 -27.98 -5.87 -7.89
CA ARG A 62 -28.85 -6.35 -8.98
C ARG A 62 -28.44 -5.88 -10.37
N THR A 63 -27.73 -4.76 -10.44
CA THR A 63 -27.22 -4.08 -11.65
C THR A 63 -26.62 -2.77 -11.16
N THR A 64 -25.36 -2.76 -10.78
CA THR A 64 -24.65 -1.48 -10.62
C THR A 64 -24.07 -1.11 -11.97
N ASP A 65 -24.36 0.10 -12.46
CA ASP A 65 -23.59 0.72 -13.56
C ASP A 65 -22.08 0.89 -13.21
N ARG A 66 -21.67 0.51 -11.99
CA ARG A 66 -20.37 0.78 -11.40
C ARG A 66 -19.71 -0.49 -10.89
N SER A 67 -18.40 -0.55 -11.10
CA SER A 67 -17.56 -1.67 -10.70
C SER A 67 -17.40 -1.76 -9.17
N TYR A 68 -17.45 -3.01 -8.75
CA TYR A 68 -17.14 -3.59 -7.46
C TYR A 68 -15.71 -3.94 -7.09
N ALA A 69 -15.18 -3.56 -5.92
CA ALA A 69 -14.09 -4.33 -5.31
C ALA A 69 -14.62 -5.22 -4.17
N LEU A 70 -14.22 -6.49 -4.15
CA LEU A 70 -14.42 -7.40 -3.02
C LEU A 70 -13.10 -7.53 -2.26
N PHE A 71 -13.09 -7.20 -0.97
CA PHE A 71 -11.95 -7.43 -0.09
C PHE A 71 -12.23 -8.63 0.84
N VAL A 72 -11.28 -9.57 0.88
CA VAL A 72 -11.34 -10.76 1.74
C VAL A 72 -10.25 -10.65 2.80
N GLY A 73 -10.65 -10.50 4.06
CA GLY A 73 -9.72 -10.36 5.18
C GLY A 73 -10.30 -9.63 6.38
N ASP A 74 -9.43 -9.20 7.28
CA ASP A 74 -9.84 -8.38 8.42
C ASP A 74 -10.22 -6.97 7.99
N SER A 75 -11.50 -6.63 8.17
CA SER A 75 -12.06 -5.28 7.93
C SER A 75 -11.32 -4.15 8.65
N SER A 76 -10.64 -4.46 9.75
CA SER A 76 -9.92 -3.48 10.57
C SER A 76 -8.45 -3.32 10.19
N SER A 77 -7.96 -4.06 9.19
CA SER A 77 -6.55 -4.00 8.80
C SER A 77 -6.18 -2.74 8.04
N ASP A 78 -4.89 -2.40 8.10
CA ASP A 78 -4.32 -1.32 7.31
C ASP A 78 -4.53 -1.55 5.80
N MET A 79 -4.55 -2.81 5.37
CA MET A 79 -4.83 -3.17 3.98
C MET A 79 -6.29 -2.90 3.61
N ALA A 80 -7.25 -3.27 4.46
CA ALA A 80 -8.67 -2.92 4.24
C ALA A 80 -8.86 -1.41 4.10
N THR A 81 -8.14 -0.63 4.91
CA THR A 81 -8.13 0.84 4.82
C THR A 81 -7.51 1.33 3.51
N ALA A 82 -6.40 0.74 3.07
CA ALA A 82 -5.75 1.09 1.81
C ALA A 82 -6.65 0.78 0.60
N VAL A 83 -7.29 -0.39 0.58
CA VAL A 83 -8.24 -0.80 -0.46
C VAL A 83 -9.45 0.13 -0.47
N SER A 84 -10.03 0.44 0.69
CA SER A 84 -11.15 1.39 0.79
C SER A 84 -10.80 2.76 0.21
N ARG A 85 -9.60 3.28 0.51
CA ARG A 85 -9.11 4.54 -0.07
C ARG A 85 -8.94 4.44 -1.59
N TRP A 86 -8.38 3.34 -2.09
CA TRP A 86 -8.26 3.10 -3.53
C TRP A 86 -9.63 3.07 -4.21
N CYS A 87 -10.63 2.39 -3.64
CA CYS A 87 -11.99 2.36 -4.16
C CYS A 87 -12.61 3.77 -4.22
N ILE A 88 -12.37 4.63 -3.22
CA ILE A 88 -12.82 6.03 -3.26
C ILE A 88 -12.20 6.77 -4.45
N TYR A 89 -10.90 6.63 -4.69
CA TYR A 89 -10.23 7.28 -5.83
C TYR A 89 -10.68 6.72 -7.18
N ALA A 90 -10.82 5.39 -7.28
CA ALA A 90 -11.28 4.70 -8.47
C ALA A 90 -12.79 4.89 -8.75
N LYS A 91 -13.53 5.44 -7.78
CA LYS A 91 -15.00 5.56 -7.78
C LYS A 91 -15.72 4.21 -7.82
N TRP A 92 -15.12 3.21 -7.19
CA TRP A 92 -15.67 1.88 -7.04
C TRP A 92 -16.39 1.75 -5.69
N ASP A 93 -17.45 0.94 -5.68
CA ASP A 93 -18.04 0.48 -4.43
C ASP A 93 -17.21 -0.66 -3.85
N MET A 94 -17.40 -0.95 -2.56
CA MET A 94 -16.60 -1.95 -1.85
C MET A 94 -17.49 -2.93 -1.11
N ALA A 95 -17.27 -4.21 -1.33
CA ALA A 95 -17.78 -5.30 -0.49
C ALA A 95 -16.63 -5.85 0.37
N GLN A 96 -16.97 -6.37 1.55
CA GLN A 96 -16.01 -6.96 2.47
C GLN A 96 -16.55 -8.27 3.03
N CYS A 97 -15.69 -9.28 3.12
CA CYS A 97 -15.97 -10.52 3.83
C CYS A 97 -14.71 -10.98 4.59
N ARG A 98 -14.91 -11.74 5.68
CA ARG A 98 -13.78 -12.25 6.47
C ARG A 98 -13.09 -13.41 5.79
N ASN A 99 -13.87 -14.31 5.20
CA ASN A 99 -13.41 -15.46 4.45
C ASN A 99 -14.09 -15.53 3.08
N LEU A 100 -13.50 -16.27 2.15
CA LEU A 100 -14.07 -16.47 0.82
C LEU A 100 -15.33 -17.35 0.85
N GLU A 101 -15.50 -18.18 1.89
CA GLU A 101 -16.72 -18.97 2.12
C GLU A 101 -17.94 -18.08 2.37
N ASP A 102 -17.76 -16.96 3.06
CA ASP A 102 -18.83 -15.99 3.35
C ASP A 102 -19.28 -15.24 2.10
N TYR A 103 -18.46 -15.26 1.03
CA TYR A 103 -18.80 -14.63 -0.23
C TYR A 103 -19.84 -15.45 -0.99
N GLN A 104 -21.06 -14.94 -1.02
CA GLN A 104 -22.13 -15.44 -1.88
C GLN A 104 -22.03 -14.79 -3.26
N GLU A 105 -21.78 -15.63 -4.26
CA GLU A 105 -21.66 -15.20 -5.64
C GLU A 105 -23.02 -14.81 -6.22
N ASN A 106 -23.02 -13.73 -7.00
CA ASN A 106 -24.16 -13.28 -7.77
C ASN A 106 -23.76 -13.22 -9.23
N ASP A 107 -24.17 -14.21 -10.03
CA ASP A 107 -23.81 -14.33 -11.45
C ASP A 107 -24.20 -13.11 -12.30
N LYS A 108 -25.10 -12.25 -11.82
CA LYS A 108 -25.50 -11.01 -12.52
C LYS A 108 -24.59 -9.83 -12.24
N ALA A 109 -23.81 -9.87 -11.16
CA ALA A 109 -22.96 -8.78 -10.73
C ALA A 109 -21.73 -9.34 -10.00
N LEU A 110 -20.71 -9.69 -10.78
CA LEU A 110 -19.42 -10.12 -10.25
C LEU A 110 -18.58 -8.91 -9.83
N PRO A 111 -17.66 -9.07 -8.86
CA PRO A 111 -16.69 -8.03 -8.55
C PRO A 111 -15.78 -7.79 -9.75
N GLY A 112 -15.46 -6.54 -10.04
CA GLY A 112 -14.43 -6.22 -11.04
C GLY A 112 -13.03 -6.59 -10.55
N MET A 113 -12.83 -6.56 -9.23
CA MET A 113 -11.59 -6.97 -8.59
C MET A 113 -11.88 -7.64 -7.25
N LEU A 114 -11.17 -8.72 -6.96
CA LEU A 114 -11.13 -9.43 -5.69
C LEU A 114 -9.74 -9.30 -5.10
N ILE A 115 -9.65 -8.74 -3.90
CA ILE A 115 -8.41 -8.47 -3.19
C ILE A 115 -8.35 -9.34 -1.95
N LEU A 116 -7.34 -10.20 -1.88
CA LEU A 116 -7.08 -11.08 -0.75
C LEU A 116 -6.07 -10.42 0.18
N GLU A 117 -6.40 -10.31 1.46
CA GLU A 117 -5.46 -9.80 2.46
C GLU A 117 -4.21 -10.68 2.59
N SER A 118 -4.36 -11.99 2.42
CA SER A 118 -3.31 -12.98 2.56
C SER A 118 -3.61 -14.22 1.73
N GLU A 119 -2.56 -14.90 1.25
CA GLU A 119 -2.66 -16.16 0.50
C GLU A 119 -3.36 -17.28 1.28
N LYS A 120 -3.42 -17.22 2.62
CA LYS A 120 -4.18 -18.18 3.44
C LYS A 120 -5.65 -18.31 3.01
N TYR A 121 -6.20 -17.28 2.35
CA TYR A 121 -7.57 -17.26 1.83
C TYR A 121 -7.71 -17.91 0.44
N ALA A 122 -6.62 -18.35 -0.18
CA ALA A 122 -6.55 -18.93 -1.52
C ALA A 122 -6.06 -20.39 -1.51
N LEU A 123 -6.25 -21.12 -0.41
CA LEU A 123 -5.82 -22.51 -0.27
C LEU A 123 -7.01 -23.48 -0.41
N GLY A 124 -6.76 -24.69 -0.92
CA GLY A 124 -7.74 -25.77 -1.03
C GLY A 124 -8.94 -25.39 -1.90
N ASP A 125 -10.16 -25.70 -1.44
CA ASP A 125 -11.42 -25.42 -2.15
C ASP A 125 -11.61 -23.94 -2.51
N ASN A 126 -11.01 -23.03 -1.75
CA ASN A 126 -11.03 -21.60 -2.04
C ASN A 126 -10.23 -21.27 -3.31
N LEU A 127 -9.18 -22.01 -3.63
CA LEU A 127 -8.42 -21.84 -4.87
C LEU A 127 -9.27 -22.16 -6.09
N GLU A 128 -10.00 -23.28 -6.07
CA GLU A 128 -10.90 -23.64 -7.17
C GLU A 128 -12.01 -22.60 -7.37
N LYS A 129 -12.49 -21.99 -6.27
CA LYS A 129 -13.47 -20.89 -6.34
C LYS A 129 -12.86 -19.63 -6.97
N LEU A 130 -11.62 -19.30 -6.63
CA LEU A 130 -10.88 -18.19 -7.23
C LEU A 130 -10.62 -18.42 -8.72
N GLU A 131 -10.21 -19.62 -9.13
CA GLU A 131 -10.02 -19.97 -10.55
C GLU A 131 -11.31 -19.80 -11.36
N LYS A 132 -12.45 -20.23 -10.81
CA LYS A 132 -13.76 -20.02 -11.45
C LYS A 132 -14.11 -18.55 -11.60
N LEU A 133 -13.79 -17.72 -10.60
CA LEU A 133 -14.02 -16.28 -10.66
C LEU A 133 -13.09 -15.61 -11.68
N GLU A 134 -11.83 -16.03 -11.76
CA GLU A 134 -10.87 -15.56 -12.76
C GLU A 134 -11.34 -15.88 -14.19
N GLN A 135 -11.80 -17.11 -14.43
CA GLN A 135 -12.37 -17.52 -15.72
C GLN A 135 -13.61 -16.70 -16.11
N LYS A 136 -14.36 -16.20 -15.12
CA LYS A 136 -15.51 -15.29 -15.34
C LYS A 136 -15.08 -13.83 -15.53
N GLY A 137 -13.78 -13.52 -15.50
CA GLY A 137 -13.22 -12.20 -15.76
C GLY A 137 -12.95 -11.33 -14.51
N VAL A 138 -13.00 -11.90 -13.31
CA VAL A 138 -12.67 -11.20 -12.07
C VAL A 138 -11.15 -11.05 -11.94
N ILE A 139 -10.66 -9.82 -11.72
CA ILE A 139 -9.24 -9.59 -11.45
C ILE A 139 -8.93 -10.00 -10.01
N ILE A 140 -8.00 -10.93 -9.81
CA ILE A 140 -7.60 -11.39 -8.48
C ILE A 140 -6.27 -10.75 -8.09
N VAL A 141 -6.23 -10.12 -6.92
CA VAL A 141 -5.05 -9.44 -6.37
C VAL A 141 -4.71 -10.05 -5.02
N PHE A 142 -3.46 -10.48 -4.88
CA PHE A 142 -2.90 -10.96 -3.62
C PHE A 142 -2.19 -9.82 -2.91
N GLY A 143 -2.72 -9.40 -1.76
CA GLY A 143 -2.17 -8.31 -0.96
C GLY A 143 -0.89 -8.67 -0.21
N CYS A 144 -0.64 -9.96 -0.01
CA CYS A 144 0.61 -10.48 0.55
C CYS A 144 1.06 -11.68 -0.29
N LEU A 145 2.31 -11.64 -0.77
CA LEU A 145 2.93 -12.74 -1.50
C LEU A 145 3.73 -13.61 -0.53
N GLU A 146 3.66 -14.93 -0.68
CA GLU A 146 4.46 -15.86 0.09
C GLU A 146 5.97 -15.73 -0.14
N ASN A 147 6.73 -16.42 0.71
CA ASN A 147 8.15 -16.64 0.49
C ASN A 147 8.32 -17.31 -0.89
N PRO A 148 9.14 -16.76 -1.80
CA PRO A 148 9.27 -17.25 -3.17
C PRO A 148 9.60 -18.74 -3.28
N LYS A 149 10.21 -19.34 -2.25
CA LYS A 149 10.51 -20.77 -2.16
C LYS A 149 9.27 -21.68 -2.15
N ASN A 150 8.12 -21.17 -1.73
CA ASN A 150 6.87 -21.93 -1.73
C ASN A 150 6.19 -21.89 -3.11
N ILE A 151 6.31 -20.76 -3.82
CA ILE A 151 5.79 -20.58 -5.18
C ILE A 151 6.46 -21.55 -6.17
N GLU A 152 7.76 -21.83 -6.00
CA GLU A 152 8.49 -22.81 -6.82
C GLU A 152 7.98 -24.26 -6.64
N LYS A 153 7.40 -24.60 -5.49
CA LYS A 153 6.86 -25.94 -5.24
C LYS A 153 5.51 -26.19 -5.90
N ILE A 154 4.72 -25.14 -6.12
CA ILE A 154 3.39 -25.24 -6.74
C ILE A 154 3.50 -25.38 -8.27
N ARG A 155 4.64 -24.97 -8.85
CA ARG A 155 4.89 -25.01 -10.29
C ARG A 155 5.42 -26.36 -10.82
N ASN A 156 5.79 -27.29 -9.94
CA ASN A 156 6.25 -28.64 -10.25
C ASN A 156 5.21 -29.68 -9.87
#